data_AF-A0A4Y2B852-F1
#
_entry.id   AF-A0A4Y2B852-F1
#
_cell.length_a   1.000
_cell.length_b   1.000
_cell.length_c   1.000
_cell.angle_alpha   90.00
_cell.angle_beta   90.00
_cell.angle_gamma   90.00
#
_symmetry.space_group_name_H-M   'P 1'
#
loop_
_entity.id
_entity.type
_entity.pdbx_description
1 polymer ?
#
loop_
_entity_poly.entity_id
_entity_poly.type
_entity_poly.pdbx_seq_one_letter_code
_entity_poly.pdbx_strand_id
1 'polypeptide(L)'
;MCESLGINTVSYDTIKVWFQKFKSRNFDIEDEPRSGRPIEVDCEQLKQNIDQDRNVSTRTIVLELDVCQKTIVKVLKRINLTVKFNRWVPYELTAENKRKRKATCLALLRDQRKEKILDRIVTCDEKWVHYNNTSRKGG
;
A
#
# COMPACT_ATOMS: atom_id res chain seq x y z
N MET A 1 18.79 -2.26 48.78
CA MET A 1 17.64 -2.45 47.88
C MET A 1 16.84 -3.71 48.20
N CYS A 2 17.46 -4.89 48.38
CA CYS A 2 16.72 -6.11 48.78
C CYS A 2 16.01 -6.04 50.14
N GLU A 3 16.52 -5.27 51.11
CA GLU A 3 15.90 -5.21 52.45
C GLU A 3 14.66 -4.31 52.54
N SER A 4 14.43 -3.42 51.56
CA SER A 4 13.37 -2.40 51.63
C SER A 4 12.17 -2.63 50.72
N LEU A 5 12.21 -3.61 49.81
CA LEU A 5 11.22 -3.74 48.71
C LEU A 5 10.43 -5.06 48.68
N GLY A 6 10.70 -6.01 49.59
CA GLY A 6 9.93 -7.25 49.73
C GLY A 6 10.11 -8.27 48.59
N ILE A 7 9.30 -9.33 48.61
CA ILE A 7 9.41 -10.55 47.77
C ILE A 7 9.26 -10.31 46.25
N ASN A 8 8.77 -9.14 45.82
CA ASN A 8 8.64 -8.76 44.41
C ASN A 8 9.78 -7.88 43.89
N THR A 9 10.95 -7.91 44.54
CA THR A 9 12.14 -7.16 44.09
C THR A 9 12.84 -7.82 42.90
N VAL A 10 13.46 -7.01 42.03
CA VAL A 10 14.33 -7.49 40.95
C VAL A 10 15.48 -8.34 41.49
N SER A 11 15.88 -9.37 40.74
CA SER A 11 16.96 -10.27 41.15
C SER A 11 18.30 -9.55 41.21
N TYR A 12 19.23 -10.09 42.00
CA TYR A 12 20.59 -9.56 42.10
C TYR A 12 21.30 -9.50 40.73
N ASP A 13 21.06 -10.49 39.87
CA ASP A 13 21.62 -10.52 38.51
C ASP A 13 21.09 -9.37 37.64
N THR A 14 19.79 -9.07 37.73
CA THR A 14 19.19 -7.91 37.06
C THR A 14 19.83 -6.61 37.53
N ILE A 15 20.02 -6.43 38.85
CA ILE A 15 20.67 -5.24 39.42
C ILE A 15 22.10 -5.07 38.89
N LYS A 16 22.85 -6.18 38.77
CA LYS A 16 24.23 -6.17 38.24
C LYS A 16 24.29 -5.73 36.79
N VAL A 17 23.35 -6.19 35.95
CA VAL A 17 23.23 -5.77 34.54
C VAL A 17 22.90 -4.28 34.43
N TRP A 18 21.93 -3.79 35.22
CA TRP A 18 21.59 -2.36 35.25
C TRP A 18 22.75 -1.48 35.72
N PHE A 19 23.48 -1.92 36.75
CA PHE A 19 24.65 -1.19 37.26
C PHE A 19 25.75 -1.08 36.20
N GLN A 20 25.97 -2.13 35.39
CA GLN A 20 26.88 -2.08 34.25
C GLN A 20 26.41 -1.11 33.17
N LYS A 21 25.10 -1.11 32.84
CA LYS A 21 24.48 -0.18 31.89
C LYS A 21 24.65 1.29 32.32
N PHE A 22 24.44 1.58 33.60
CA PHE A 22 24.66 2.93 34.15
C PHE A 22 26.15 3.33 34.17
N LYS A 23 27.06 2.39 34.47
CA LYS A 23 28.52 2.64 34.39
C LYS A 23 28.98 2.98 32.98
N SER A 24 28.34 2.44 31.94
CA SER A 24 28.61 2.81 30.54
C SER A 24 27.92 4.12 30.11
N ARG A 25 27.40 4.91 31.06
CA ARG A 25 26.64 6.16 30.84
C ARG A 25 25.35 5.97 30.02
N ASN A 26 24.84 4.74 29.93
CA ASN A 26 23.53 4.47 29.36
C ASN A 26 22.47 4.48 30.47
N PHE A 27 21.76 5.59 30.59
CA PHE A 27 20.68 5.79 31.56
C PHE A 27 19.30 5.51 30.99
N ASP A 28 19.22 4.92 29.79
CA ASP A 28 17.95 4.55 29.19
C ASP A 28 17.30 3.41 29.98
N ILE A 29 16.10 3.71 30.49
CA ILE A 29 15.29 2.80 31.29
C ILE A 29 14.33 1.96 30.43
N GLU A 30 14.15 2.33 29.16
CA GLU A 30 13.32 1.58 28.24
C GLU A 30 14.00 0.26 27.84
N ASP A 31 13.17 -0.72 27.53
CA ASP A 31 13.64 -1.97 26.96
C ASP A 31 14.25 -1.71 25.58
N GLU A 32 15.46 -2.21 25.37
CA GLU A 32 16.06 -2.20 24.03
C GLU A 32 15.19 -3.02 23.06
N PRO A 33 15.23 -2.69 21.75
CA PRO A 33 14.49 -3.43 20.74
C PRO A 33 14.80 -4.93 20.84
N ARG A 34 13.83 -5.71 21.32
CA ARG A 34 13.99 -7.15 21.43
C ARG A 34 14.00 -7.76 20.03
N SER A 35 14.92 -8.68 19.78
CA SER A 35 14.89 -9.52 18.58
C SER A 35 13.66 -10.43 18.66
N GLY A 36 12.56 -9.98 18.04
CA GLY A 36 11.38 -10.81 17.85
C GLY A 36 11.65 -11.98 16.90
N ARG A 37 10.67 -12.88 16.76
CA ARG A 37 10.74 -13.96 15.76
C ARG A 37 10.94 -13.37 14.36
N PRO A 38 11.98 -13.77 13.61
CA PRO A 38 12.16 -13.33 12.23
C PRO A 38 10.93 -13.72 11.39
N ILE A 39 10.42 -12.77 10.61
CA ILE A 39 9.53 -13.10 9.50
C ILE A 39 10.45 -13.52 8.36
N GLU A 40 10.57 -14.82 8.12
CA GLU A 40 11.49 -15.45 7.14
C GLU A 40 11.19 -15.11 5.67
N VAL A 41 10.24 -14.21 5.39
CA VAL A 41 9.89 -13.84 4.02
C VAL A 41 10.86 -12.80 3.50
N ASP A 42 11.58 -13.17 2.44
CA ASP A 42 12.35 -12.22 1.65
C ASP A 42 11.40 -11.18 1.01
N CYS A 43 11.53 -9.95 1.49
CA CYS A 43 10.73 -8.83 0.99
C CYS A 43 11.11 -8.44 -0.43
N GLU A 44 12.35 -8.64 -0.84
CA GLU A 44 12.82 -8.30 -2.17
C GLU A 44 12.27 -9.29 -3.18
N GLN A 45 12.31 -10.59 -2.87
CA GLN A 45 11.66 -11.61 -3.70
C GLN A 45 10.15 -11.34 -3.85
N LEU A 46 9.46 -10.99 -2.76
CA LEU A 46 8.03 -10.64 -2.82
C LEU A 46 7.75 -9.42 -3.71
N LYS A 47 8.59 -8.38 -3.64
CA LYS A 47 8.45 -7.20 -4.51
C LYS A 47 8.67 -7.56 -5.97
N GLN A 48 9.70 -8.36 -6.27
CA GLN A 48 9.99 -8.80 -7.64
C GLN A 48 8.81 -9.55 -8.27
N ASN A 49 8.16 -10.45 -7.53
CA ASN A 49 6.96 -11.16 -8.01
C ASN A 49 5.81 -10.18 -8.34
N ILE A 50 5.61 -9.14 -7.51
CA ILE A 50 4.56 -8.14 -7.73
C ILE A 50 4.91 -7.18 -8.87
N ASP A 51 6.19 -6.85 -9.06
CA ASP A 51 6.65 -5.98 -10.14
C ASP A 51 6.58 -6.70 -11.51
N GLN A 52 6.74 -8.02 -11.53
CA GLN A 52 6.53 -8.85 -12.73
C GLN A 52 5.05 -8.92 -13.13
N ASP A 53 4.15 -9.21 -12.18
CA ASP A 53 2.71 -9.17 -12.40
C ASP A 53 1.99 -8.49 -11.23
N ARG A 54 1.54 -7.27 -11.48
CA ARG A 54 0.81 -6.47 -10.48
C ARG A 54 -0.56 -7.03 -10.12
N ASN A 55 -1.10 -7.94 -10.92
CA ASN A 55 -2.39 -8.60 -10.69
C ASN A 55 -2.25 -9.96 -9.99
N VAL A 56 -1.03 -10.36 -9.60
CA VAL A 56 -0.78 -11.64 -8.95
C VAL A 56 -1.62 -11.80 -7.67
N SER A 57 -2.25 -12.97 -7.52
CA SER A 57 -3.06 -13.24 -6.34
C SER A 57 -2.19 -13.58 -5.13
N THR A 58 -2.66 -13.25 -3.92
CA THR A 58 -1.97 -13.68 -2.69
C THR A 58 -1.83 -15.21 -2.62
N ARG A 59 -2.76 -15.96 -3.22
CA ARG A 59 -2.70 -17.42 -3.26
C ARG A 59 -1.56 -17.93 -4.15
N THR A 60 -1.32 -17.27 -5.28
CA THR A 60 -0.19 -17.58 -6.17
C THR A 60 1.13 -17.32 -5.45
N ILE A 61 1.27 -16.15 -4.82
CA ILE A 61 2.46 -15.79 -4.04
C ILE A 61 2.73 -16.80 -2.91
N VAL A 62 1.67 -17.26 -2.21
CA VAL A 62 1.77 -18.26 -1.15
C VAL A 62 2.36 -19.58 -1.66
N LEU A 63 1.97 -20.01 -2.87
CA LEU A 63 2.47 -21.24 -3.48
C LEU A 63 3.92 -21.10 -3.96
N GLU A 64 4.29 -19.93 -4.49
CA GLU A 64 5.65 -19.67 -4.98
C GLU A 64 6.67 -19.54 -3.85
N LEU A 65 6.29 -18.89 -2.75
CA LEU A 65 7.19 -18.65 -1.63
C LEU A 65 7.11 -19.72 -0.53
N ASP A 66 6.14 -20.64 -0.62
CA ASP A 66 5.82 -21.64 0.41
C ASP A 66 5.62 -21.01 1.82
N VAL A 67 4.91 -19.89 1.85
CA VAL A 67 4.65 -19.13 3.09
C VAL A 67 3.16 -19.04 3.36
N CYS A 68 2.75 -19.12 4.63
CA CYS A 68 1.35 -18.93 4.97
C CYS A 68 0.80 -17.55 4.55
N GLN A 69 -0.45 -17.53 4.08
CA GLN A 69 -1.12 -16.32 3.57
C GLN A 69 -1.12 -15.16 4.57
N LYS A 70 -1.28 -15.46 5.87
CA LYS A 70 -1.26 -14.44 6.94
C LYS A 70 0.07 -13.70 6.99
N THR A 71 1.18 -14.39 6.77
CA THR A 71 2.51 -13.78 6.75
C THR A 71 2.68 -12.91 5.50
N ILE A 72 2.26 -13.38 4.33
CA ILE A 72 2.28 -12.56 3.10
C ILE A 72 1.50 -11.24 3.30
N VAL A 73 0.29 -11.29 3.85
CA VAL A 73 -0.51 -10.09 4.12
C VAL A 73 0.18 -9.14 5.11
N LYS A 74 0.83 -9.67 6.15
CA LYS A 74 1.62 -8.85 7.09
C LYS A 74 2.82 -8.19 6.41
N VAL A 75 3.53 -8.94 5.58
CA VAL A 75 4.71 -8.45 4.86
C VAL A 75 4.30 -7.38 3.85
N LEU A 76 3.23 -7.59 3.07
CA LEU A 76 2.66 -6.59 2.16
C LEU A 76 2.37 -5.26 2.87
N LYS A 77 1.78 -5.30 4.06
CA LYS A 77 1.57 -4.11 4.90
C LYS A 77 2.89 -3.48 5.34
N ARG A 78 3.88 -4.28 5.75
CA ARG A 78 5.22 -3.79 6.15
C ARG A 78 5.94 -3.08 5.00
N ILE A 79 5.77 -3.53 3.76
CA ILE A 79 6.35 -2.90 2.56
C ILE A 79 5.42 -1.84 1.93
N ASN A 80 4.38 -1.40 2.63
CA ASN A 80 3.42 -0.37 2.20
C ASN A 80 2.70 -0.67 0.86
N LEU A 81 2.51 -1.95 0.53
CA LEU A 81 1.72 -2.36 -0.63
C LEU A 81 0.26 -2.61 -0.23
N THR A 82 -0.65 -2.03 -1.00
CA THR A 82 -2.09 -2.20 -0.84
C THR A 82 -2.71 -2.68 -2.14
N VAL A 83 -3.64 -3.62 -2.04
CA VAL A 83 -4.40 -4.10 -3.20
C VAL A 83 -5.38 -3.01 -3.60
N LYS A 84 -5.37 -2.67 -4.88
CA LYS A 84 -6.34 -1.75 -5.50
C LYS A 84 -6.96 -2.43 -6.70
N PHE A 85 -8.26 -2.24 -6.88
CA PHE A 85 -8.94 -2.72 -8.07
C PHE A 85 -8.46 -1.97 -9.30
N ASN A 86 -8.40 -2.69 -10.42
CA ASN A 86 -8.09 -2.10 -11.71
C ASN A 86 -9.18 -1.09 -12.09
N ARG A 87 -8.75 0.05 -12.63
CA ARG A 87 -9.66 1.07 -13.13
C ARG A 87 -10.23 0.61 -14.47
N TRP A 88 -11.56 0.69 -14.61
CA TRP A 88 -12.19 0.43 -15.90
C TRP A 88 -11.78 1.48 -16.93
N VAL A 89 -11.35 1.02 -18.11
CA VAL A 89 -10.96 1.87 -19.25
C VAL A 89 -11.92 1.56 -20.39
N PRO A 90 -12.61 2.58 -20.97
CA PRO A 90 -13.68 2.33 -21.95
C PRO A 90 -13.23 1.61 -23.22
N TYR A 91 -12.01 1.89 -23.69
CA TYR A 91 -11.49 1.36 -24.95
C TYR A 91 -10.01 1.05 -24.84
N GLU A 92 -9.61 -0.07 -25.46
CA GLU A 92 -8.21 -0.37 -25.69
C GLU A 92 -7.70 0.46 -26.88
N LEU A 93 -6.87 1.46 -26.59
CA LEU A 93 -6.35 2.36 -27.62
C LEU A 93 -5.16 1.73 -28.35
N THR A 94 -5.22 1.71 -29.68
CA THR A 94 -4.06 1.41 -30.54
C THR A 94 -2.94 2.43 -30.34
N ALA A 95 -1.70 2.06 -30.70
CA ALA A 95 -0.56 2.97 -30.64
C ALA A 95 -0.81 4.26 -31.45
N GLU A 96 -1.46 4.12 -32.60
CA GLU A 96 -1.84 5.23 -33.47
C GLU A 96 -2.88 6.15 -32.82
N ASN A 97 -3.92 5.59 -32.18
CA ASN A 97 -4.91 6.37 -31.45
C ASN A 97 -4.27 7.15 -30.29
N LYS A 98 -3.33 6.53 -29.56
CA LYS A 98 -2.57 7.18 -28.48
C LYS A 98 -1.76 8.37 -29.01
N ARG A 99 -1.06 8.19 -30.13
CA ARG A 99 -0.24 9.22 -30.77
C ARG A 99 -1.09 10.40 -31.24
N LYS A 100 -2.18 10.14 -31.95
CA LYS A 100 -3.14 11.17 -32.41
C LYS A 100 -3.69 11.96 -31.23
N ARG A 101 -4.23 11.28 -30.20
CA ARG A 101 -4.76 11.94 -29.00
C ARG A 101 -3.73 12.82 -28.32
N LYS A 102 -2.50 12.33 -28.12
CA LYS A 102 -1.40 13.11 -27.51
C LYS A 102 -1.09 14.36 -28.34
N ALA A 103 -0.98 14.22 -29.66
CA ALA A 103 -0.70 15.35 -30.54
C ALA A 103 -1.81 16.41 -30.50
N THR A 104 -3.08 15.99 -30.59
CA THR A 104 -4.23 16.91 -30.47
C THR A 104 -4.27 17.62 -29.13
N CYS A 105 -4.08 16.90 -28.01
CA CYS A 105 -4.06 17.53 -26.68
C CYS A 105 -2.93 18.55 -26.53
N LEU A 106 -1.74 18.26 -27.08
CA LEU A 106 -0.61 19.20 -27.03
C LEU A 106 -0.85 20.45 -27.88
N ALA A 107 -1.51 20.32 -29.03
CA ALA A 107 -1.92 21.46 -29.86
C ALA A 107 -2.94 22.34 -29.11
N LEU A 108 -4.02 21.73 -28.60
CA LEU A 108 -5.05 22.44 -27.84
C LEU A 108 -4.48 23.14 -26.59
N LEU A 109 -3.52 22.51 -25.90
CA LEU A 109 -2.85 23.12 -24.75
C LEU A 109 -2.00 24.34 -25.14
N ARG A 110 -1.35 24.31 -26.31
CA ARG A 110 -0.60 25.47 -26.84
C ARG A 110 -1.55 26.61 -27.18
N ASP A 111 -2.66 26.28 -27.83
CA ASP A 111 -3.64 27.27 -28.25
C ASP A 111 -4.31 27.91 -27.03
N GLN A 112 -4.68 27.13 -26.01
CA GLN A 112 -5.22 27.65 -24.74
C GLN A 112 -4.25 28.57 -23.98
N ARG A 113 -2.93 28.42 -24.17
CA ARG A 113 -1.94 29.31 -23.56
C ARG A 113 -1.79 30.63 -24.31
N LYS A 114 -2.06 30.63 -25.61
CA LYS A 114 -1.98 31.82 -26.46
C LYS A 114 -3.27 32.61 -26.43
N GLU A 115 -4.39 31.91 -26.52
CA GLU A 115 -5.73 32.44 -26.55
C GLU A 115 -6.59 31.72 -25.52
N LYS A 116 -7.52 32.41 -24.86
CA LYS A 116 -8.45 31.79 -23.91
C LYS A 116 -9.54 30.99 -24.65
N ILE A 117 -9.16 29.94 -25.37
CA ILE A 117 -10.10 29.13 -26.18
C ILE A 117 -11.21 28.50 -25.32
N LEU A 118 -10.93 28.24 -24.03
CA LEU A 118 -11.92 27.73 -23.07
C LEU A 118 -13.10 28.69 -22.82
N ASP A 119 -12.93 30.00 -23.05
CA ASP A 119 -14.00 30.98 -22.84
C ASP A 119 -14.99 31.02 -24.02
N ARG A 120 -14.66 30.34 -25.13
CA ARG A 120 -15.41 30.41 -26.41
C ARG A 120 -15.99 29.07 -26.84
N ILE A 121 -15.65 27.98 -26.14
CA ILE A 121 -16.07 26.62 -26.46
C ILE A 121 -17.47 26.36 -25.91
N VAL A 122 -18.33 25.81 -26.78
CA VAL A 122 -19.60 25.19 -26.41
C VAL A 122 -19.51 23.71 -26.77
N THR A 123 -19.79 22.82 -25.82
CA THR A 123 -19.78 21.36 -26.03
C THR A 123 -21.17 20.77 -25.89
N CYS A 124 -21.47 19.74 -26.66
CA CYS A 124 -22.68 18.95 -26.54
C CYS A 124 -22.30 17.46 -26.64
N ASP A 125 -23.00 16.62 -25.88
CA ASP A 125 -22.92 15.16 -25.94
C ASP A 125 -24.30 14.58 -25.60
N GLU A 126 -24.55 13.36 -26.05
CA GLU A 126 -25.81 12.66 -25.81
C GLU A 126 -25.62 11.57 -24.77
N LYS A 127 -26.57 11.45 -23.83
CA LYS A 127 -26.55 10.40 -22.81
C LYS A 127 -27.92 9.75 -22.70
N TRP A 128 -27.94 8.43 -22.67
CA TRP A 128 -29.13 7.64 -22.38
C TRP A 128 -29.63 7.88 -20.95
N VAL A 129 -30.94 8.15 -20.82
CA VAL A 129 -31.65 8.20 -19.54
C VAL A 129 -32.64 7.05 -19.51
N HIS A 130 -32.34 6.05 -18.70
CA HIS A 130 -33.20 4.87 -18.58
C HIS A 130 -34.40 5.16 -17.68
N TYR A 131 -35.59 4.86 -18.17
CA TYR A 131 -36.81 4.89 -17.36
C TYR A 131 -36.94 3.60 -16.55
N ASN A 132 -36.99 3.71 -15.22
CA ASN A 132 -37.18 2.56 -14.33
C ASN A 132 -38.65 2.45 -13.93
N ASN A 133 -39.38 1.51 -14.52
CA ASN A 133 -40.76 1.24 -14.16
C ASN A 133 -40.84 0.15 -13.08
N THR A 134 -40.76 0.53 -11.81
CA THR A 134 -40.96 -0.39 -10.67
C THR A 134 -42.45 -0.65 -10.41
N SER A 135 -43.21 -0.96 -11.46
CA SER A 135 -44.55 -1.54 -11.31
C SER A 135 -44.38 -3.02 -10.97
N ARG A 136 -44.49 -3.39 -9.69
CA ARG A 136 -44.67 -4.78 -9.28
C ARG A 136 -45.97 -5.27 -9.92
N LYS A 137 -45.90 -6.24 -10.84
CA LYS A 137 -47.07 -7.05 -11.17
C LYS A 137 -47.50 -7.72 -9.86
N GLY A 138 -48.65 -7.31 -9.32
CA GLY A 138 -49.34 -8.03 -8.26
C GLY A 138 -49.58 -9.47 -8.70
N GLY A 139 -49.51 -10.39 -7.73
CA GLY A 139 -49.52 -11.84 -7.93
C GLY A 139 -50.82 -12.40 -8.51
#